data_AF-W1Q461-F1
#
_entry.id   AF-W1Q461-F1
#
_cell.length_a   1.000
_cell.length_b   1.000
_cell.length_c   1.000
_cell.angle_alpha   90.00
_cell.angle_beta   90.00
_cell.angle_gamma   90.00
#
_symmetry.space_group_name_H-M   'P 1'
#
loop_
_entity.id
_entity.type
_entity.pdbx_description
1 polymer ?
#
loop_
_entity_poly.entity_id
_entity_poly.type
_entity_poly.pdbx_seq_one_letter_code
_entity_poly.pdbx_strand_id
1 'polypeptide(L)'
;MMNRIRGKWKLLIFLLILGGAFLVTRQGADSTQGKDELIATFDNGIGGMDTMIRNGKALTLEVGSKSGEVEGLEWKDKSAFNYDTKKELEEGKGIVSAEEGFQMKLVVAYHMQQSIYSAGAAHYPLANVSTQANIKNLKINGQAVDEVKEYVDADGHTWYLWYFKNLKLREDENVVSFE
;
A
#
# COMPACT_ATOMS: atom_id res chain seq x y z
N MET A 1 9.90 -36.46 6.39
CA MET A 1 9.68 -35.19 7.12
C MET A 1 10.68 -34.15 6.60
N MET A 2 10.44 -33.53 5.43
CA MET A 2 11.43 -32.60 4.85
C MET A 2 10.87 -31.65 3.77
N ASN A 3 9.64 -31.11 3.94
CA ASN A 3 9.04 -30.21 2.94
C ASN A 3 8.55 -28.85 3.47
N ARG A 4 8.62 -28.57 4.78
CA ARG A 4 8.12 -27.30 5.34
C ARG A 4 9.11 -26.12 5.24
N ILE A 5 10.39 -26.38 4.99
CA ILE A 5 11.45 -25.34 5.01
C ILE A 5 11.61 -24.66 3.63
N ARG A 6 11.36 -25.39 2.54
CA ARG A 6 11.50 -24.87 1.16
C ARG A 6 10.47 -23.79 0.79
N GLY A 7 9.26 -23.85 1.34
CA GLY A 7 8.23 -22.82 1.13
C GLY A 7 8.55 -21.49 1.81
N LYS A 8 9.11 -21.54 3.03
CA LYS A 8 9.48 -20.35 3.80
C LYS A 8 10.60 -19.53 3.15
N TRP A 9 11.53 -20.18 2.46
CA TRP A 9 12.61 -19.49 1.75
C TRP A 9 12.12 -18.75 0.49
N LYS A 10 11.12 -19.30 -0.22
CA LYS A 10 10.47 -18.59 -1.34
C LYS A 10 9.64 -17.40 -0.85
N LEU A 11 8.95 -17.56 0.29
CA LEU A 11 8.19 -16.49 0.96
C LEU A 11 9.10 -15.33 1.39
N LEU A 12 10.28 -15.62 1.94
CA LEU A 12 11.27 -14.60 2.37
C LEU A 12 11.86 -13.81 1.20
N ILE A 13 12.13 -14.47 0.07
CA ILE A 13 12.63 -13.82 -1.14
C ILE A 13 11.52 -12.96 -1.79
N PHE A 14 10.26 -13.42 -1.77
CA PHE A 14 9.13 -12.63 -2.27
C PHE A 14 8.77 -11.47 -1.34
N LEU A 15 8.91 -11.64 -0.02
CA LEU A 15 8.80 -10.56 0.97
C LEU A 15 9.90 -9.50 0.80
N LEU A 16 11.07 -9.84 0.25
CA LEU A 16 12.07 -8.84 -0.14
C LEU A 16 11.72 -8.09 -1.45
N ILE A 17 10.94 -8.73 -2.33
CA ILE A 17 10.51 -8.14 -3.61
C ILE A 17 9.22 -7.30 -3.46
N LEU A 18 8.32 -7.69 -2.55
CA LEU A 18 7.08 -6.97 -2.21
C LEU A 18 7.24 -6.04 -0.98
N GLY A 19 8.14 -6.37 -0.05
CA GLY A 19 8.40 -5.63 1.18
C GLY A 19 9.43 -4.52 1.00
N GLY A 20 9.13 -3.58 0.09
CA GLY A 20 9.84 -2.31 0.01
C GLY A 20 9.58 -1.37 1.20
N ALA A 21 8.85 -1.81 2.22
CA ALA A 21 8.61 -1.09 3.46
C ALA A 21 9.82 -1.24 4.41
N PHE A 22 10.93 -0.58 4.09
CA PHE A 22 12.11 -0.55 4.96
C PHE A 22 12.16 0.78 5.73
N LEU A 23 12.17 0.71 7.06
CA LEU A 23 12.50 1.84 7.95
C LEU A 23 13.97 2.26 7.71
N VAL A 24 14.17 3.57 7.64
CA VAL A 24 15.34 4.28 7.08
C VAL A 24 16.71 3.85 7.62
N THR A 25 17.64 3.52 6.71
CA THR A 25 19.05 3.97 6.78
C THR A 25 19.51 4.47 5.40
N ARG A 26 20.22 5.59 5.41
CA ARG A 26 20.70 6.35 4.25
C ARG A 26 21.87 5.62 3.56
N GLN A 27 21.95 5.81 2.24
CA GLN A 27 23.02 5.45 1.28
C GLN A 27 22.85 4.14 0.48
N GLY A 28 22.78 4.32 -0.84
CA GLY A 28 22.83 3.26 -1.86
C GLY A 28 22.11 3.72 -3.12
N ALA A 29 22.86 4.28 -4.07
CA ALA A 29 22.35 4.88 -5.30
C ALA A 29 21.61 3.87 -6.18
N ASP A 30 20.40 4.22 -6.60
CA ASP A 30 19.81 3.72 -7.85
C ASP A 30 19.14 4.89 -8.55
N SER A 31 19.65 5.26 -9.73
CA SER A 31 19.31 6.48 -10.47
C SER A 31 17.99 6.35 -11.25
N THR A 32 16.90 6.06 -10.53
CA THR A 32 15.51 6.16 -11.01
C THR A 32 14.67 7.08 -10.10
N GLN A 33 15.29 8.05 -9.42
CA GLN A 33 14.57 9.09 -8.68
C GLN A 33 13.88 10.06 -9.65
N GLY A 34 12.56 9.95 -9.74
CA GLY A 34 11.72 11.00 -10.33
C GLY A 34 11.64 12.22 -9.42
N LYS A 35 10.98 13.28 -9.88
CA LYS A 35 10.59 14.41 -9.03
C LYS A 35 9.39 13.98 -8.17
N ASP A 36 9.35 14.41 -6.92
CA ASP A 36 8.18 14.20 -6.07
C ASP A 36 6.95 14.89 -6.68
N GLU A 37 5.90 14.11 -6.89
CA GLU A 37 4.63 14.52 -7.48
C GLU A 37 3.52 14.22 -6.48
N LEU A 38 2.84 15.27 -5.99
CA LEU A 38 1.62 15.12 -5.21
C LEU A 38 0.49 14.65 -6.13
N ILE A 39 0.03 13.41 -5.95
CA ILE A 39 -0.97 12.79 -6.83
C ILE A 39 -2.36 12.69 -6.19
N ALA A 40 -2.45 12.74 -4.86
CA ALA A 40 -3.72 12.81 -4.15
C ALA A 40 -3.57 13.37 -2.74
N THR A 41 -4.67 13.91 -2.23
CA THR A 41 -4.84 14.36 -0.84
C THR A 41 -6.17 13.85 -0.32
N PHE A 42 -6.23 13.32 0.90
CA PHE A 42 -7.41 12.72 1.51
C PHE A 42 -7.73 13.38 2.85
N ASP A 43 -9.01 13.58 3.16
CA ASP A 43 -9.43 14.01 4.51
C ASP A 43 -9.36 12.80 5.44
N ASN A 44 -8.43 12.89 6.40
CA ASN A 44 -8.15 11.78 7.30
C ASN A 44 -9.16 11.63 8.44
N GLY A 45 -10.14 12.53 8.56
CA GLY A 45 -11.22 12.47 9.54
C GLY A 45 -10.83 12.85 10.96
N ILE A 46 -9.55 13.20 11.20
CA ILE A 46 -9.06 13.71 12.50
C ILE A 46 -8.75 15.22 12.46
N GLY A 47 -9.12 15.89 11.36
CA GLY A 47 -8.85 17.31 11.13
C GLY A 47 -7.51 17.61 10.48
N GLY A 48 -6.84 16.60 9.90
CA GLY A 48 -5.66 16.74 9.07
C GLY A 48 -5.89 16.20 7.66
N MET A 49 -4.82 16.14 6.86
CA MET A 49 -4.85 15.59 5.50
C MET A 49 -3.75 14.56 5.32
N ASP A 50 -4.05 13.47 4.61
CA ASP A 50 -3.05 12.49 4.19
C ASP A 50 -2.75 12.69 2.71
N THR A 51 -1.48 12.59 2.30
CA THR A 51 -1.03 12.85 0.93
C THR A 51 -0.36 11.62 0.32
N MET A 52 -0.71 11.33 -0.94
CA MET A 52 0.04 10.38 -1.75
C MET A 52 0.99 11.14 -2.65
N ILE A 53 2.27 10.77 -2.57
CA ILE A 53 3.35 11.32 -3.39
C ILE A 53 3.93 10.21 -4.23
N ARG A 54 4.09 10.46 -5.53
CA ARG A 54 4.80 9.57 -6.44
C ARG A 54 6.21 10.09 -6.66
N ASN A 55 7.18 9.18 -6.63
CA ASN A 55 8.54 9.41 -7.10
C ASN A 55 8.97 8.25 -8.01
N GLY A 56 8.87 8.45 -9.32
CA GLY A 56 9.13 7.39 -10.30
C GLY A 56 8.18 6.20 -10.09
N LYS A 57 8.71 5.05 -9.68
CA LYS A 57 7.93 3.84 -9.36
C LYS A 57 7.44 3.79 -7.91
N ALA A 58 7.99 4.65 -7.05
CA ALA A 58 7.71 4.65 -5.63
C ALA A 58 6.43 5.43 -5.32
N LEU A 59 5.60 4.87 -4.44
CA LEU A 59 4.55 5.58 -3.73
C LEU A 59 5.03 5.89 -2.31
N THR A 60 4.88 7.14 -1.91
CA THR A 60 4.97 7.59 -0.52
C THR A 60 3.58 8.00 -0.04
N LEU A 61 3.19 7.56 1.16
CA LEU A 61 2.03 8.09 1.88
C LEU A 61 2.54 8.91 3.06
N GLU A 62 2.22 10.20 3.12
CA GLU A 62 2.47 11.06 4.28
C GLU A 62 1.17 11.25 5.06
N VAL A 63 1.22 11.05 6.38
CA VAL A 63 0.06 11.11 7.25
C VAL A 63 0.08 12.41 8.05
N GLY A 64 -0.96 13.23 7.88
CA GLY A 64 -1.08 14.52 8.56
C GLY A 64 -1.70 14.38 9.95
N SER A 65 -1.27 15.21 10.90
CA SER A 65 -1.94 15.34 12.20
C SER A 65 -2.97 16.47 12.21
N LYS A 66 -3.74 16.56 13.29
CA LYS A 66 -4.71 17.65 13.53
C LYS A 66 -4.06 19.04 13.61
N SER A 67 -2.78 19.15 13.98
CA SER A 67 -2.07 20.43 14.03
C SER A 67 -1.60 20.91 12.66
N GLY A 68 -1.77 20.11 11.61
CA GLY A 68 -1.23 20.37 10.28
C GLY A 68 0.26 20.05 10.14
N GLU A 69 0.93 19.66 11.24
CA GLU A 69 2.25 19.05 11.16
C GLU A 69 2.10 17.58 10.72
N VAL A 70 2.95 17.13 9.79
CA VAL A 70 3.03 15.71 9.41
C VAL A 70 3.56 14.97 10.63
N GLU A 71 2.70 14.24 11.35
CA GLU A 71 3.14 13.31 12.40
C GLU A 71 3.69 12.04 11.74
N GLY A 72 4.83 12.19 11.07
CA GLY A 72 5.92 11.23 10.99
C GLY A 72 5.66 9.81 10.49
N LEU A 73 4.53 9.50 9.87
CA LEU A 73 4.29 8.19 9.26
C LEU A 73 4.43 8.31 7.75
N GLU A 74 5.64 8.00 7.29
CA GLU A 74 5.96 7.88 5.87
C GLU A 74 6.03 6.38 5.52
N TRP A 75 5.16 5.93 4.61
CA TRP A 75 5.27 4.58 4.06
C TRP A 75 5.68 4.61 2.59
N LYS A 76 6.68 3.78 2.22
CA LYS A 76 7.20 3.67 0.86
C LYS A 76 6.92 2.30 0.26
N ASP A 77 6.29 2.30 -0.92
CA ASP A 77 6.17 1.14 -1.79
C ASP A 77 6.94 1.44 -3.10
N LYS A 78 8.17 0.92 -3.20
CA LYS A 78 9.14 1.26 -4.26
C LYS A 78 8.71 0.82 -5.66
N SER A 79 7.71 -0.06 -5.78
CA SER A 79 7.26 -0.62 -7.05
C SER A 79 5.76 -0.39 -7.30
N ALA A 80 5.11 0.44 -6.49
CA ALA A 80 3.68 0.72 -6.57
C ALA A 80 3.20 1.13 -7.97
N PHE A 81 4.05 1.88 -8.69
CA PHE A 81 3.79 2.42 -10.04
C PHE A 81 4.48 1.63 -11.16
N ASN A 82 4.76 0.34 -10.97
CA ASN A 82 5.17 -0.53 -12.07
C ASN A 82 3.94 -1.10 -12.80
N TYR A 83 3.45 -0.39 -13.83
CA TYR A 83 2.15 -0.65 -14.45
C TYR A 83 1.99 -2.08 -14.96
N ASP A 84 2.87 -2.53 -15.86
CA ASP A 84 2.75 -3.86 -16.48
C ASP A 84 2.78 -4.98 -15.44
N THR A 85 3.75 -4.93 -14.53
CA THR A 85 3.87 -5.92 -13.44
C THR A 85 2.64 -5.92 -12.54
N LYS A 86 2.11 -4.74 -12.20
CA LYS A 86 0.92 -4.64 -11.34
C LYS A 86 -0.32 -5.15 -12.05
N LYS A 87 -0.51 -4.78 -13.31
CA LYS A 87 -1.60 -5.24 -14.16
C LYS A 87 -1.58 -6.76 -14.31
N GLU A 88 -0.42 -7.35 -14.61
CA GLU A 88 -0.28 -8.81 -14.69
C GLU A 88 -0.62 -9.51 -13.37
N LEU A 89 -0.17 -8.97 -12.24
CA LEU A 89 -0.50 -9.51 -10.91
C LEU A 89 -2.00 -9.43 -10.62
N GLU A 90 -2.63 -8.29 -10.87
CA GLU A 90 -4.06 -8.08 -10.63
C GLU A 90 -4.93 -8.90 -11.59
N GLU A 91 -4.45 -9.17 -12.82
CA GLU A 91 -5.08 -10.09 -13.79
C GLU A 91 -4.81 -11.58 -13.47
N GLY A 92 -4.11 -11.88 -12.37
CA GLY A 92 -3.84 -13.26 -11.93
C GLY A 92 -2.82 -14.00 -12.80
N LYS A 93 -2.02 -13.30 -13.60
CA LYS A 93 -0.98 -13.86 -14.47
C LYS A 93 0.36 -14.08 -13.76
N GLY A 94 0.45 -13.70 -12.48
CA GLY A 94 1.64 -13.87 -11.65
C GLY A 94 1.86 -15.30 -11.13
N ILE A 95 2.98 -15.50 -10.44
CA ILE A 95 3.32 -16.77 -9.76
C ILE A 95 2.39 -17.02 -8.55
N VAL A 96 1.82 -15.96 -8.00
CA VAL A 96 0.91 -15.94 -6.86
C VAL A 96 -0.42 -15.36 -7.34
N SER A 97 -1.56 -15.85 -6.84
CA SER A 97 -2.85 -15.27 -7.23
C SER A 97 -2.96 -13.81 -6.77
N ALA A 98 -3.78 -13.01 -7.46
CA ALA A 98 -4.04 -11.63 -7.08
C ALA A 98 -4.55 -11.53 -5.63
N GLU A 99 -5.43 -12.46 -5.25
CA GLU A 99 -6.00 -12.57 -3.90
C GLU A 99 -4.92 -12.88 -2.86
N GLU A 100 -4.08 -13.89 -3.08
CA GLU A 100 -3.02 -14.27 -2.14
C GLU A 100 -1.97 -13.15 -2.02
N GLY A 101 -1.63 -12.47 -3.12
CA GLY A 101 -0.78 -11.29 -3.13
C GLY A 101 -1.36 -10.14 -2.31
N PHE A 102 -2.67 -9.90 -2.42
CA PHE A 102 -3.37 -8.88 -1.65
C PHE A 102 -3.43 -9.24 -0.15
N GLN A 103 -3.72 -10.49 0.18
CA GLN A 103 -3.76 -10.97 1.56
C GLN A 103 -2.42 -10.82 2.28
N MET A 104 -1.31 -11.15 1.61
CA MET A 104 0.02 -10.93 2.17
C MET A 104 0.27 -9.44 2.51
N LYS A 105 -0.22 -8.51 1.68
CA LYS A 105 -0.11 -7.07 1.97
C LYS A 105 -0.92 -6.69 3.21
N LEU A 106 -2.10 -7.27 3.42
CA LEU A 106 -2.92 -7.00 4.61
C LEU A 106 -2.24 -7.49 5.90
N VAL A 107 -1.55 -8.63 5.87
CA VAL A 107 -0.78 -9.12 7.02
C VAL A 107 0.36 -8.15 7.39
N VAL A 108 1.09 -7.66 6.39
CA VAL A 108 2.16 -6.66 6.62
C VAL A 108 1.57 -5.36 7.17
N ALA A 109 0.47 -4.89 6.59
CA ALA A 109 -0.23 -3.69 7.03
C ALA A 109 -0.78 -3.84 8.46
N TYR A 110 -1.27 -5.02 8.85
CA TYR A 110 -1.71 -5.30 10.21
C TYR A 110 -0.57 -5.10 11.22
N HIS A 111 0.58 -5.72 11.01
CA HIS A 111 1.70 -5.58 11.94
C HIS A 111 2.21 -4.13 12.01
N MET A 112 2.21 -3.43 10.88
CA MET A 112 2.55 -2.01 10.85
C MET A 112 1.55 -1.18 11.66
N GLN A 113 0.26 -1.42 11.46
CA GLN A 113 -0.82 -0.77 12.22
C GLN A 113 -0.67 -1.01 13.73
N GLN A 114 -0.40 -2.25 14.17
CA GLN A 114 -0.19 -2.56 15.59
C GLN A 114 1.03 -1.82 16.17
N SER A 115 2.14 -1.78 15.43
CA SER A 115 3.35 -1.07 15.84
C SER A 115 3.09 0.43 16.01
N ILE A 116 2.40 1.03 15.06
CA ILE A 116 2.09 2.47 15.03
C ILE A 116 1.13 2.87 16.14
N TYR A 117 0.06 2.10 16.36
CA TYR A 117 -0.85 2.34 17.47
C TYR A 117 -0.17 2.12 18.84
N SER A 118 0.71 1.12 18.95
CA SER A 118 1.49 0.90 20.18
C SER A 118 2.46 2.06 20.47
N ALA A 119 2.92 2.77 19.43
CA ALA A 119 3.73 3.99 19.55
C ALA A 119 2.90 5.24 19.91
N GLY A 120 1.57 5.12 20.04
CA GLY A 120 0.68 6.19 20.48
C GLY A 120 0.05 7.01 19.35
N ALA A 121 0.19 6.61 18.09
CA ALA A 121 -0.50 7.27 16.98
C ALA A 121 -2.02 7.17 17.15
N ALA A 122 -2.74 8.25 16.86
CA ALA A 122 -4.20 8.26 16.91
C ALA A 122 -4.84 7.74 15.62
N HIS A 123 -4.08 7.67 14.52
CA HIS A 123 -4.58 7.43 13.17
C HIS A 123 -3.56 6.64 12.35
N TYR A 124 -4.04 5.66 11.59
CA TYR A 124 -3.25 4.91 10.62
C TYR A 124 -4.10 4.57 9.39
N PRO A 125 -3.90 5.28 8.26
CA PRO A 125 -4.62 4.99 7.03
C PRO A 125 -4.03 3.76 6.33
N LEU A 126 -4.88 3.07 5.56
CA LEU A 126 -4.43 2.06 4.61
C LEU A 126 -4.70 2.55 3.19
N ALA A 127 -3.67 2.62 2.37
CA ALA A 127 -3.81 3.16 1.02
C ALA A 127 -2.83 2.51 0.05
N ASN A 128 -3.20 2.39 -1.23
CA ASN A 128 -2.30 1.98 -2.32
C ASN A 128 -2.91 2.41 -3.66
N VAL A 129 -2.35 1.90 -4.75
CA VAL A 129 -2.86 2.13 -6.11
C VAL A 129 -3.28 0.82 -6.76
N SER A 130 -4.11 0.86 -7.79
CA SER A 130 -4.48 -0.29 -8.61
C SER A 130 -4.56 0.10 -10.08
N THR A 131 -4.41 -0.87 -10.99
CA THR A 131 -4.67 -0.68 -12.42
C THR A 131 -6.11 -1.04 -12.80
N GLN A 132 -6.89 -1.62 -11.88
CA GLN A 132 -8.25 -2.08 -12.14
C GLN A 132 -9.32 -1.19 -11.50
N ALA A 133 -10.35 -0.87 -12.29
CA ALA A 133 -11.47 -0.02 -11.86
C ALA A 133 -12.34 -0.66 -10.78
N ASN A 134 -12.37 -2.00 -10.69
CA ASN A 134 -13.15 -2.75 -9.70
C ASN A 134 -12.73 -2.46 -8.25
N ILE A 135 -11.54 -1.86 -8.02
CA ILE A 135 -11.10 -1.41 -6.70
C ILE A 135 -12.07 -0.39 -6.07
N LYS A 136 -12.91 0.27 -6.87
CA LYS A 136 -14.01 1.14 -6.39
C LYS A 136 -15.05 0.39 -5.55
N ASN A 137 -15.15 -0.93 -5.72
CA ASN A 137 -16.04 -1.80 -4.96
C ASN A 137 -15.31 -2.53 -3.83
N LEU A 138 -14.04 -2.21 -3.56
CA LEU A 138 -13.24 -2.89 -2.56
C LEU A 138 -13.91 -2.78 -1.19
N LYS A 139 -14.08 -3.93 -0.54
CA LYS A 139 -14.42 -4.06 0.88
C LYS A 139 -13.38 -4.93 1.56
N ILE A 140 -12.95 -4.50 2.74
CA ILE A 140 -12.09 -5.29 3.63
C ILE A 140 -12.80 -5.41 4.97
N ASN A 141 -12.99 -6.64 5.45
CA ASN A 141 -13.74 -6.94 6.67
C ASN A 141 -15.15 -6.33 6.66
N GLY A 142 -15.77 -6.25 5.48
CA GLY A 142 -17.10 -5.65 5.27
C GLY A 142 -17.11 -4.12 5.23
N GLN A 143 -16.00 -3.44 5.51
CA GLN A 143 -15.87 -1.99 5.38
C GLN A 143 -15.53 -1.66 3.92
N ALA A 144 -16.34 -0.83 3.28
CA ALA A 144 -16.07 -0.30 1.95
C ALA A 144 -14.90 0.69 1.98
N VAL A 145 -14.15 0.74 0.88
CA VAL A 145 -13.12 1.76 0.66
C VAL A 145 -13.71 3.15 0.84
N ASP A 146 -13.02 4.01 1.60
CA ASP A 146 -13.53 5.34 1.95
C ASP A 146 -13.46 6.27 0.73
N GLU A 147 -12.35 6.25 0.00
CA GLU A 147 -12.16 7.05 -1.21
C GLU A 147 -11.36 6.31 -2.28
N VAL A 148 -11.74 6.50 -3.55
CA VAL A 148 -10.94 6.11 -4.71
C VAL A 148 -10.83 7.30 -5.65
N LYS A 149 -9.60 7.70 -5.98
CA LYS A 149 -9.29 8.78 -6.93
C LYS A 149 -8.64 8.21 -8.17
N GLU A 150 -8.92 8.82 -9.31
CA GLU A 150 -8.27 8.47 -10.58
C GLU A 150 -7.09 9.39 -10.81
N TYR A 151 -5.98 8.81 -11.28
CA TYR A 151 -4.76 9.52 -11.65
C TYR A 151 -4.26 8.95 -12.98
N VAL A 152 -4.03 9.80 -13.97
CA VAL A 152 -3.46 9.40 -15.26
C VAL A 152 -2.01 9.85 -15.29
N ASP A 153 -1.09 8.92 -15.52
CA ASP A 153 0.33 9.25 -15.59
C ASP A 153 0.76 9.81 -16.95
N ALA A 154 2.02 10.24 -17.02
CA ALA A 154 2.62 10.80 -18.23
C ALA A 154 2.63 9.83 -19.43
N ASP A 155 2.55 8.51 -19.18
CA ASP A 155 2.49 7.47 -20.20
C ASP A 155 1.05 7.16 -20.63
N GLY A 156 0.05 7.82 -20.04
CA GLY A 156 -1.37 7.63 -20.32
C GLY A 156 -2.02 6.47 -19.57
N HIS A 157 -1.33 5.88 -18.59
CA HIS A 157 -1.89 4.81 -17.76
C HIS A 157 -2.82 5.39 -16.71
N THR A 158 -4.00 4.78 -16.55
CA THR A 158 -4.94 5.12 -15.47
C THR A 158 -4.63 4.30 -14.23
N TRP A 159 -4.50 5.00 -13.11
CA TRP A 159 -4.30 4.46 -11.77
C TRP A 159 -5.50 4.81 -10.89
N TYR A 160 -5.94 3.84 -10.11
CA TYR A 160 -6.97 4.02 -9.09
C TYR A 160 -6.30 4.06 -7.72
N LEU A 161 -6.20 5.26 -7.16
CA LEU A 161 -5.62 5.55 -5.84
C LEU A 161 -6.70 5.30 -4.79
N TRP A 162 -6.60 4.21 -4.04
CA TRP A 162 -7.60 3.80 -3.06
C TRP A 162 -7.11 4.05 -1.64
N TYR A 163 -8.03 4.44 -0.76
CA TYR A 163 -7.72 4.91 0.58
C TYR A 163 -8.80 4.50 1.58
N PHE A 164 -8.37 3.93 2.70
CA PHE A 164 -9.15 3.75 3.91
C PHE A 164 -8.58 4.65 5.00
N LYS A 165 -9.43 5.46 5.64
CA LYS A 165 -8.98 6.32 6.73
C LYS A 165 -8.69 5.54 7.99
N ASN A 166 -9.59 4.63 8.36
CA ASN A 166 -9.50 3.90 9.62
C ASN A 166 -10.06 2.49 9.45
N LEU A 167 -9.33 1.67 8.71
CA LEU A 167 -9.64 0.25 8.55
C LEU A 167 -9.03 -0.55 9.71
N LYS A 168 -9.85 -1.33 10.41
CA LYS A 168 -9.36 -2.27 11.42
C LYS A 168 -8.95 -3.59 10.76
N LEU A 169 -7.65 -3.83 10.70
CA LEU A 169 -7.11 -5.08 10.19
C LEU A 169 -7.08 -6.14 11.29
N ARG A 170 -7.18 -7.40 10.87
CA ARG A 170 -7.00 -8.59 11.69
C ARG A 170 -5.63 -9.19 11.38
N GLU A 171 -5.07 -9.95 12.32
CA GLU A 171 -3.79 -10.65 12.13
C GLU A 171 -3.91 -11.69 11.01
N ASP A 172 -4.99 -12.44 11.05
CA ASP A 172 -5.42 -13.44 10.09
C ASP A 172 -6.87 -13.20 9.65
N GLU A 173 -7.26 -13.86 8.55
CA GLU A 173 -8.66 -13.91 8.09
C GLU A 173 -9.28 -12.54 7.73
N ASN A 174 -8.48 -11.61 7.20
CA ASN A 174 -9.07 -10.42 6.56
C ASN A 174 -9.88 -10.85 5.34
N VAL A 175 -11.16 -10.50 5.30
CA VAL A 175 -12.04 -10.85 4.18
C VAL A 175 -12.03 -9.71 3.16
N VAL A 176 -11.65 -10.02 1.93
CA VAL A 176 -11.58 -9.06 0.83
C VAL A 176 -12.67 -9.39 -0.18
N SER A 177 -13.45 -8.40 -0.58
CA SER A 177 -14.44 -8.56 -1.64
C SER A 177 -14.47 -7.35 -2.57
N PHE A 178 -14.94 -7.58 -3.79
CA PHE A 178 -15.15 -6.55 -4.83
C PHE A 178 -16.61 -6.53 -5.32
N GLU A 179 -17.49 -7.25 -4.60
CA GLU A 179 -18.94 -7.31 -4.80
C GLU A 179 -19.67 -6.19 -4.06
#